data_AF-A0A7X1GZT6-F1
#
_entry.id   AF-A0A7X1GZT6-F1
#
_cell.length_a   1.000
_cell.length_b   1.000
_cell.length_c   1.000
_cell.angle_alpha   90.00
_cell.angle_beta   90.00
_cell.angle_gamma   90.00
#
_symmetry.space_group_name_H-M   'P 1'
#
loop_
_entity.id
_entity.type
_entity.pdbx_description
1 polymer ?
#
loop_
_entity_poly.entity_id
_entity_poly.type
_entity_poly.pdbx_seq_one_letter_code
_entity_poly.pdbx_strand_id
1 'polypeptide(L)'
;MLPEYFEFSLPTKLVYGIGIVENLGETVKPLGKRKAILVTDEILVKTGLVKKVKSGFKATPIKIAATFDQVPPNSTIDTVEKCAALARRKGCDMFIAVGGGSVIDTAKVANLLAVKGGKLQDHMGAYLLDSSETLFPAIVIPTTAGTGSEVTKVAVIADPDNDVKLPFAEDQFLPYLAILDPNMTVSMPGKLTAATGMDALTHAIEAYVDKEWSPASDALALHAITLISGNILQACAKPNDLQARGAMQVGSFLAGVAFSHSMVGMVHGIAHALGGVYHIPHGLANALVLPEVMAYNLEARIDRYADIALAMGISFPQVIGQSRSLLRSSRLDIFSKIAGLSDVDSLKELVTTSSHQARNKLSTVIGNLGFIDTWVRRQAALAAVEKIRCLNQQLAYLTKMPLNLKDAGISDNLEKIEQVATIAMEDGAMLYNPIEPERDAVIEIIKKVYDAKRPPLPVSKEDLRPLATAQPDTSVTNVFKDAKMLYEILVEFYELLKNNPEIGPKLAQSNLCVQFRYKNPSAVITIDATGDDLKIIQGEFDGEPEVVLTMNADFAHAFWHGKANLVSALTRRQVKAKGNVPKTIKLLPILKPSYALYPKFLADKGLRHLVMT
;
A
#
# COMPACT_ATOMS: atom_id res chain seq x y z
N MET A 1 13.17 13.63 -14.52
CA MET A 1 12.71 13.65 -15.92
C MET A 1 11.34 12.97 -15.97
N LEU A 2 10.55 13.20 -17.02
CA LEU A 2 9.32 12.45 -17.30
C LEU A 2 9.59 11.55 -18.52
N PRO A 3 8.95 10.37 -18.66
CA PRO A 3 9.03 9.60 -19.89
C PRO A 3 8.35 10.36 -21.05
N GLU A 4 8.68 10.03 -22.29
CA GLU A 4 8.08 10.68 -23.48
C GLU A 4 6.56 10.49 -23.54
N TYR A 5 6.08 9.32 -23.12
CA TYR A 5 4.66 8.99 -22.99
C TYR A 5 4.46 8.10 -21.76
N PHE A 6 3.37 8.33 -21.03
CA PHE A 6 2.83 7.33 -20.11
C PHE A 6 1.32 7.49 -20.03
N GLU A 7 0.62 6.37 -19.88
CA GLU A 7 -0.81 6.34 -19.59
C GLU A 7 -1.03 5.62 -18.26
N PHE A 8 -1.90 6.18 -17.42
CA PHE A 8 -2.21 5.59 -16.13
C PHE A 8 -3.72 5.57 -15.94
N SER A 9 -4.25 4.37 -15.68
CA SER A 9 -5.67 4.15 -15.44
C SER A 9 -5.88 3.10 -14.36
N LEU A 10 -6.75 3.41 -13.41
CA LEU A 10 -7.20 2.48 -12.39
C LEU A 10 -8.74 2.48 -12.37
N PRO A 11 -9.39 1.73 -13.28
CA PRO A 11 -10.86 1.67 -13.35
C PRO A 11 -11.47 0.95 -12.14
N THR A 12 -10.69 0.09 -11.47
CA THR A 12 -11.13 -0.63 -10.28
C THR A 12 -11.35 0.31 -9.10
N LYS A 13 -12.58 0.33 -8.58
CA LYS A 13 -12.86 0.98 -7.29
C LYS A 13 -12.24 0.13 -6.17
N LEU A 14 -11.42 0.76 -5.32
CA LEU A 14 -10.93 0.12 -4.10
C LEU A 14 -11.77 0.54 -2.88
N VAL A 15 -12.06 -0.42 -2.00
CA VAL A 15 -12.57 -0.16 -0.66
C VAL A 15 -11.72 -0.90 0.37
N TYR A 16 -11.16 -0.18 1.33
CA TYR A 16 -10.42 -0.75 2.45
C TYR A 16 -11.17 -0.52 3.76
N GLY A 17 -11.20 -1.54 4.63
CA GLY A 17 -11.69 -1.38 5.99
C GLY A 17 -11.65 -2.68 6.78
N ILE A 18 -11.36 -2.56 8.08
CA ILE A 18 -11.42 -3.70 9.01
C ILE A 18 -12.88 -4.11 9.19
N GLY A 19 -13.22 -5.34 8.82
CA GLY A 19 -14.56 -5.92 8.96
C GLY A 19 -15.57 -5.42 7.93
N ILE A 20 -15.11 -4.71 6.89
CA ILE A 20 -15.99 -4.14 5.87
C ILE A 20 -16.69 -5.22 5.03
N VAL A 21 -16.13 -6.43 4.97
CA VAL A 21 -16.69 -7.54 4.18
C VAL A 21 -18.08 -7.98 4.66
N GLU A 22 -18.42 -7.68 5.92
CA GLU A 22 -19.73 -7.99 6.52
C GLU A 22 -20.74 -6.84 6.34
N ASN A 23 -20.32 -5.68 5.83
CA ASN A 23 -21.16 -4.50 5.64
C ASN A 23 -20.95 -3.86 4.26
N LEU A 24 -21.42 -4.55 3.22
CA LEU A 24 -21.21 -4.17 1.82
C LEU A 24 -22.36 -3.36 1.20
N GLY A 25 -23.46 -3.15 1.94
CA GLY A 25 -24.72 -2.62 1.43
C GLY A 25 -24.59 -1.36 0.56
N GLU A 26 -24.03 -0.28 1.13
CA GLU A 26 -23.83 0.97 0.39
C GLU A 26 -22.73 0.85 -0.68
N THR A 27 -21.74 -0.02 -0.48
CA THR A 27 -20.62 -0.21 -1.41
C THR A 27 -21.08 -0.82 -2.73
N VAL A 28 -21.98 -1.81 -2.69
CA VAL A 28 -22.43 -2.57 -3.87
C VAL A 28 -23.75 -2.09 -4.45
N LYS A 29 -24.44 -1.15 -3.79
CA LYS A 29 -25.71 -0.57 -4.24
C LYS A 29 -25.73 -0.11 -5.71
N PRO A 30 -24.67 0.53 -6.26
CA PRO A 30 -24.66 0.95 -7.67
C PRO A 30 -24.75 -0.20 -8.69
N LEU A 31 -24.37 -1.43 -8.31
CA LEU A 31 -24.48 -2.62 -9.19
C LEU A 31 -25.93 -3.09 -9.38
N GLY A 32 -26.87 -2.62 -8.55
CA GLY A 32 -28.27 -2.98 -8.64
C GLY A 32 -28.52 -4.47 -8.35
N LYS A 33 -29.64 -4.98 -8.88
CA LYS A 33 -30.00 -6.40 -8.73
C LYS A 33 -29.11 -7.25 -9.63
N ARG A 34 -28.44 -8.24 -9.05
CA ARG A 34 -27.54 -9.19 -9.74
C ARG A 34 -27.67 -10.59 -9.17
N LYS A 35 -27.31 -11.57 -9.97
CA LYS A 35 -27.22 -12.99 -9.63
C LYS A 35 -25.76 -13.41 -9.77
N ALA A 36 -25.06 -13.52 -8.64
CA ALA A 36 -23.64 -13.78 -8.62
C ALA A 36 -23.30 -15.26 -8.47
N ILE A 37 -22.21 -15.69 -9.12
CA ILE A 37 -21.43 -16.86 -8.72
C ILE A 37 -20.30 -16.42 -7.78
N LEU A 38 -20.16 -17.09 -6.63
CA LEU A 38 -19.01 -16.92 -5.75
C LEU A 38 -17.95 -17.97 -6.10
N VAL A 39 -16.74 -17.55 -6.42
CA VAL A 39 -15.60 -18.39 -6.77
C VAL A 39 -14.59 -18.35 -5.62
N THR A 40 -14.16 -19.51 -5.14
CA THR A 40 -13.28 -19.66 -3.97
C THR A 40 -12.61 -21.04 -3.96
N ASP A 41 -11.83 -21.32 -2.92
CA ASP A 41 -11.25 -22.63 -2.65
C ASP A 41 -11.89 -23.29 -1.41
N GLU A 42 -11.67 -24.60 -1.29
CA GLU A 42 -12.26 -25.41 -0.22
C GLU A 42 -11.74 -25.01 1.17
N ILE A 43 -10.50 -24.51 1.27
CA ILE A 43 -9.87 -24.11 2.53
C ILE A 43 -10.59 -22.87 3.08
N LEU A 44 -10.92 -21.90 2.24
CA LEU A 44 -11.64 -20.69 2.62
C LEU A 44 -13.09 -20.96 3.02
N VAL A 45 -13.71 -22.00 2.46
CA VAL A 45 -15.02 -22.50 2.92
C VAL A 45 -14.87 -23.11 4.33
N LYS A 46 -13.91 -24.02 4.52
CA LYS A 46 -13.65 -24.71 5.80
C LYS A 46 -13.29 -23.75 6.94
N THR A 47 -12.53 -22.70 6.64
CA THR A 47 -12.13 -21.66 7.62
C THR A 47 -13.26 -20.67 7.95
N GLY A 48 -14.38 -20.73 7.23
CA GLY A 48 -15.55 -19.87 7.48
C GLY A 48 -15.45 -18.46 6.90
N LEU A 49 -14.38 -18.13 6.17
CA LEU A 49 -14.23 -16.81 5.52
C LEU A 49 -15.32 -16.57 4.47
N VAL A 50 -15.67 -17.59 3.69
CA VAL A 50 -16.77 -17.52 2.71
C VAL A 50 -18.12 -17.23 3.37
N LYS A 51 -18.33 -17.71 4.61
CA LYS A 51 -19.56 -17.44 5.38
C LYS A 51 -19.66 -15.97 5.79
N LYS A 52 -18.54 -15.32 6.15
CA LYS A 52 -18.50 -13.88 6.44
C LYS A 52 -18.90 -13.07 5.20
N VAL A 53 -18.29 -13.38 4.05
CA VAL A 53 -18.63 -12.75 2.77
C VAL A 53 -20.12 -12.92 2.44
N LYS A 54 -20.64 -14.15 2.47
CA LYS A 54 -22.07 -14.43 2.21
C LYS A 54 -22.99 -13.64 3.15
N SER A 55 -22.57 -13.41 4.39
CA SER A 55 -23.35 -12.62 5.36
C SER A 55 -23.43 -11.15 4.98
N GLY A 56 -22.32 -10.56 4.50
CA GLY A 56 -22.29 -9.18 4.00
C GLY A 56 -23.19 -8.93 2.78
N PHE A 57 -23.49 -9.96 1.99
CA PHE A 57 -24.39 -9.87 0.84
C PHE A 57 -25.88 -10.09 1.16
N LYS A 58 -26.26 -10.60 2.34
CA LYS A 58 -27.66 -10.96 2.68
C LYS A 58 -28.64 -9.78 2.57
N ALA A 59 -28.21 -8.58 2.95
CA ALA A 59 -29.03 -7.37 2.93
C ALA A 59 -28.78 -6.49 1.69
N THR A 60 -28.26 -7.08 0.61
CA THR A 60 -27.91 -6.37 -0.63
C THR A 60 -28.82 -6.82 -1.79
N PRO A 61 -28.92 -6.05 -2.88
CA PRO A 61 -29.65 -6.48 -4.08
C PRO A 61 -28.95 -7.60 -4.86
N ILE A 62 -27.76 -8.05 -4.44
CA ILE A 62 -26.97 -9.08 -5.11
C ILE A 62 -27.24 -10.43 -4.44
N LYS A 63 -27.78 -11.38 -5.23
CA LYS A 63 -28.04 -12.75 -4.78
C LYS A 63 -26.90 -13.67 -5.21
N ILE A 64 -26.21 -14.28 -4.24
CA ILE A 64 -25.26 -15.36 -4.53
C ILE A 64 -26.05 -16.62 -4.87
N ALA A 65 -26.14 -16.97 -6.16
CA ALA A 65 -26.93 -18.09 -6.65
C ALA A 65 -26.17 -19.42 -6.72
N ALA A 66 -24.84 -19.35 -6.74
CA ALA A 66 -23.97 -20.52 -6.75
C ALA A 66 -22.66 -20.20 -6.03
N THR A 67 -22.01 -21.25 -5.52
CA THR A 67 -20.63 -21.20 -5.04
C THR A 67 -19.86 -22.28 -5.77
N PHE A 68 -18.71 -21.90 -6.32
CA PHE A 68 -17.70 -22.78 -6.88
C PHE A 68 -16.49 -22.73 -5.96
N ASP A 69 -16.23 -23.81 -5.24
CA ASP A 69 -15.22 -23.93 -4.18
C ASP A 69 -14.11 -24.94 -4.52
N GLN A 70 -14.02 -25.34 -5.77
CA GLN A 70 -13.12 -26.40 -6.25
C GLN A 70 -11.86 -25.84 -6.92
N VAL A 71 -11.49 -24.57 -6.66
CA VAL A 71 -10.29 -23.99 -7.25
C VAL A 71 -9.04 -24.55 -6.56
N PRO A 72 -8.14 -25.24 -7.28
CA PRO A 72 -6.88 -25.71 -6.72
C PRO A 72 -5.83 -24.59 -6.69
N PRO A 73 -4.74 -24.77 -5.92
CA PRO A 73 -3.50 -24.02 -6.17
C PRO A 73 -3.07 -24.23 -7.63
N ASN A 74 -2.78 -23.15 -8.35
CA ASN A 74 -2.54 -23.17 -9.81
C ASN A 74 -3.77 -23.72 -10.58
N SER A 75 -4.78 -22.87 -10.77
CA SER A 75 -6.03 -23.23 -11.48
C SER A 75 -5.76 -23.86 -12.84
N THR A 76 -6.57 -24.86 -13.21
CA THR A 76 -6.47 -25.58 -14.48
C THR A 76 -7.56 -25.17 -15.48
N ILE A 77 -7.39 -25.55 -16.74
CA ILE A 77 -8.41 -25.40 -17.80
C ILE A 77 -9.76 -25.98 -17.36
N ASP A 78 -9.77 -27.24 -16.93
CA ASP A 78 -10.99 -27.95 -16.49
C ASP A 78 -11.71 -27.21 -15.33
N THR A 79 -10.94 -26.62 -14.40
CA THR A 79 -11.49 -25.83 -13.29
C THR A 79 -12.25 -24.61 -13.81
N VAL A 80 -11.66 -23.89 -14.76
CA VAL A 80 -12.26 -22.70 -15.38
C VAL A 80 -13.52 -23.08 -16.16
N GLU A 81 -13.47 -24.14 -16.95
CA GLU A 81 -14.61 -24.62 -17.74
C GLU A 81 -15.79 -25.02 -16.85
N LYS A 82 -15.53 -25.75 -15.77
CA LYS A 82 -16.55 -26.14 -14.78
C LYS A 82 -17.17 -24.92 -14.09
N CYS A 83 -16.36 -23.94 -13.72
CA CYS A 83 -16.81 -22.68 -13.11
C CYS A 83 -17.72 -21.88 -14.07
N ALA A 84 -17.26 -21.66 -15.31
CA ALA A 84 -18.02 -20.95 -16.34
C ALA A 84 -19.34 -21.67 -16.68
N ALA A 85 -19.30 -23.01 -16.80
CA ALA A 85 -20.49 -23.81 -17.05
C ALA A 85 -21.49 -23.73 -15.89
N LEU A 86 -21.03 -23.72 -14.63
CA LEU A 86 -21.90 -23.51 -13.47
C LEU A 86 -22.53 -22.12 -13.47
N ALA A 87 -21.76 -21.08 -13.79
CA ALA A 87 -22.25 -19.70 -13.91
C ALA A 87 -23.38 -19.61 -14.95
N ARG A 88 -23.16 -20.15 -16.16
CA ARG A 88 -24.16 -20.19 -17.23
C ARG A 88 -25.41 -20.99 -16.82
N ARG A 89 -25.25 -22.22 -16.31
CA ARG A 89 -26.39 -23.06 -15.85
C ARG A 89 -27.24 -22.39 -14.79
N LYS A 90 -26.63 -21.56 -13.94
CA LYS A 90 -27.32 -20.83 -12.88
C LYS A 90 -27.78 -19.44 -13.33
N GLY A 91 -27.52 -19.03 -14.57
CA GLY A 91 -27.88 -17.73 -15.11
C GLY A 91 -27.27 -16.58 -14.32
N CYS A 92 -26.01 -16.74 -13.89
CA CYS A 92 -25.30 -15.69 -13.18
C CYS A 92 -24.87 -14.58 -14.15
N ASP A 93 -24.98 -13.34 -13.72
CA ASP A 93 -24.65 -12.11 -14.46
C ASP A 93 -23.56 -11.29 -13.74
N MET A 94 -22.85 -11.92 -12.81
CA MET A 94 -21.84 -11.30 -11.94
C MET A 94 -20.92 -12.36 -11.32
N PHE A 95 -19.65 -12.01 -11.10
CA PHE A 95 -18.68 -12.84 -10.38
C PHE A 95 -18.26 -12.20 -9.06
N ILE A 96 -18.09 -13.02 -8.02
CA ILE A 96 -17.49 -12.63 -6.74
C ILE A 96 -16.33 -13.58 -6.47
N ALA A 97 -15.09 -13.11 -6.54
CA ALA A 97 -13.90 -13.90 -6.24
C ALA A 97 -13.47 -13.67 -4.78
N VAL A 98 -13.28 -14.75 -4.02
CA VAL A 98 -12.79 -14.72 -2.64
C VAL A 98 -11.63 -15.70 -2.52
N GLY A 99 -10.41 -15.20 -2.58
CA GLY A 99 -9.23 -16.07 -2.57
C GLY A 99 -7.92 -15.36 -2.86
N GLY A 100 -6.86 -16.13 -3.08
CA GLY A 100 -5.58 -15.63 -3.60
C GLY A 100 -5.58 -15.55 -5.13
N GLY A 101 -4.41 -15.33 -5.73
CA GLY A 101 -4.25 -15.19 -7.18
C GLY A 101 -4.94 -16.28 -8.01
N SER A 102 -4.79 -17.56 -7.64
CA SER A 102 -5.41 -18.66 -8.39
C SER A 102 -6.94 -18.54 -8.49
N VAL A 103 -7.62 -18.18 -7.40
CA VAL A 103 -9.09 -17.98 -7.39
C VAL A 103 -9.50 -16.79 -8.23
N ILE A 104 -8.75 -15.69 -8.14
CA ILE A 104 -9.03 -14.45 -8.85
C ILE A 104 -8.86 -14.69 -10.36
N ASP A 105 -7.79 -15.35 -10.77
CA ASP A 105 -7.50 -15.71 -12.15
C ASP A 105 -8.54 -16.69 -12.70
N THR A 106 -8.96 -17.71 -11.93
CA THR A 106 -10.09 -18.57 -12.32
C THR A 106 -11.34 -17.75 -12.57
N ALA A 107 -11.66 -16.79 -11.71
CA ALA A 107 -12.88 -15.98 -11.85
C ALA A 107 -12.82 -15.06 -13.09
N LYS A 108 -11.67 -14.44 -13.38
CA LYS A 108 -11.45 -13.62 -14.59
C LYS A 108 -11.69 -14.44 -15.85
N VAL A 109 -11.03 -15.59 -15.96
CA VAL A 109 -11.07 -16.41 -17.16
C VAL A 109 -12.40 -17.17 -17.28
N ALA A 110 -13.03 -17.58 -16.16
CA ALA A 110 -14.36 -18.16 -16.18
C ALA A 110 -15.44 -17.15 -16.59
N ASN A 111 -15.26 -15.87 -16.29
CA ASN A 111 -16.13 -14.78 -16.75
C ASN A 111 -16.00 -14.60 -18.28
N LEU A 112 -14.77 -14.54 -18.79
CA LEU A 112 -14.48 -14.53 -20.23
C LEU A 112 -15.18 -15.70 -20.94
N LEU A 113 -14.94 -16.92 -20.46
CA LEU A 113 -15.51 -18.12 -21.04
C LEU A 113 -17.04 -18.17 -20.88
N ALA A 114 -17.60 -17.65 -19.79
CA ALA A 114 -19.04 -17.57 -19.58
C ALA A 114 -19.73 -16.69 -20.65
N VAL A 115 -19.06 -15.62 -21.09
CA VAL A 115 -19.54 -14.70 -22.14
C VAL A 115 -19.28 -15.25 -23.54
N LYS A 116 -18.04 -15.62 -23.87
CA LYS A 116 -17.67 -16.04 -25.24
C LYS A 116 -18.09 -17.47 -25.60
N GLY A 117 -18.14 -18.38 -24.62
CA GLY A 117 -18.30 -19.81 -24.90
C GLY A 117 -17.10 -20.40 -25.65
N GLY A 118 -17.29 -21.53 -26.35
CA GLY A 118 -16.18 -22.19 -27.07
C GLY A 118 -15.20 -22.93 -26.15
N LYS A 119 -14.02 -23.26 -26.69
CA LYS A 119 -12.92 -23.86 -25.92
C LYS A 119 -12.09 -22.77 -25.26
N LEU A 120 -11.56 -23.04 -24.07
CA LEU A 120 -10.81 -22.04 -23.33
C LEU A 120 -9.55 -21.57 -24.07
N GLN A 121 -8.85 -22.51 -24.69
CA GLN A 121 -7.56 -22.28 -25.37
C GLN A 121 -7.71 -21.32 -26.56
N ASP A 122 -8.88 -21.27 -27.19
CA ASP A 122 -9.17 -20.37 -28.31
C ASP A 122 -9.20 -18.90 -27.88
N HIS A 123 -9.26 -18.63 -26.56
CA HIS A 123 -9.29 -17.29 -25.97
C HIS A 123 -7.98 -16.93 -25.27
N MET A 124 -6.92 -17.74 -25.40
CA MET A 124 -5.60 -17.43 -24.88
C MET A 124 -4.96 -16.31 -25.70
N GLY A 125 -4.41 -15.29 -25.03
CA GLY A 125 -3.77 -14.15 -25.67
C GLY A 125 -4.09 -12.83 -24.96
N ALA A 126 -3.85 -11.72 -25.66
CA ALA A 126 -4.06 -10.37 -25.15
C ALA A 126 -5.07 -9.61 -26.02
N TYR A 127 -6.06 -8.98 -25.39
CA TYR A 127 -7.02 -8.07 -26.02
C TYR A 127 -7.81 -8.71 -27.17
N LEU A 128 -8.36 -9.90 -26.92
CA LEU A 128 -9.15 -10.71 -27.86
C LEU A 128 -10.66 -10.51 -27.74
N LEU A 129 -11.13 -9.67 -26.80
CA LEU A 129 -12.52 -9.25 -26.70
C LEU A 129 -12.85 -8.21 -27.78
N ASP A 130 -13.91 -8.49 -28.54
CA ASP A 130 -14.46 -7.51 -29.48
C ASP A 130 -15.11 -6.35 -28.72
N SER A 131 -15.17 -5.17 -29.36
CA SER A 131 -15.80 -3.98 -28.76
C SER A 131 -17.28 -4.16 -28.35
N SER A 132 -17.97 -5.16 -28.90
CA SER A 132 -19.35 -5.52 -28.57
C SER A 132 -19.45 -6.52 -27.40
N GLU A 133 -18.34 -7.14 -27.00
CA GLU A 133 -18.29 -8.15 -25.95
C GLU A 133 -17.94 -7.49 -24.61
N THR A 134 -18.86 -7.60 -23.64
CA THR A 134 -18.66 -7.04 -22.30
C THR A 134 -18.69 -8.14 -21.26
N LEU A 135 -17.62 -8.25 -20.45
CA LEU A 135 -17.57 -9.17 -19.34
C LEU A 135 -18.57 -8.79 -18.24
N PHE A 136 -19.05 -9.78 -17.49
CA PHE A 136 -19.90 -9.48 -16.34
C PHE A 136 -19.12 -8.69 -15.28
N PRO A 137 -19.76 -7.79 -14.51
CA PRO A 137 -19.09 -7.11 -13.42
C PRO A 137 -18.53 -8.11 -12.39
N ALA A 138 -17.36 -7.82 -11.85
CA ALA A 138 -16.70 -8.64 -10.84
C ALA A 138 -16.44 -7.85 -9.54
N ILE A 139 -16.62 -8.52 -8.40
CA ILE A 139 -16.10 -8.09 -7.09
C ILE A 139 -14.99 -9.05 -6.69
N VAL A 140 -13.85 -8.51 -6.23
CA VAL A 140 -12.72 -9.30 -5.75
C VAL A 140 -12.43 -8.99 -4.29
N ILE A 141 -12.28 -10.03 -3.47
CA ILE A 141 -11.92 -9.97 -2.05
C ILE A 141 -10.64 -10.81 -1.86
N PRO A 142 -9.44 -10.20 -1.96
CA PRO A 142 -8.20 -10.94 -1.84
C PRO A 142 -8.00 -11.44 -0.40
N THR A 143 -7.59 -12.70 -0.28
CA THR A 143 -7.25 -13.35 1.00
C THR A 143 -5.75 -13.53 1.21
N THR A 144 -4.96 -13.08 0.22
CA THR A 144 -3.50 -13.01 0.26
C THR A 144 -3.03 -11.58 0.04
N ALA A 145 -1.91 -11.19 0.64
CA ALA A 145 -1.20 -9.96 0.33
C ALA A 145 0.08 -10.32 -0.43
N GLY A 146 0.02 -10.35 -1.76
CA GLY A 146 1.13 -10.71 -2.64
C GLY A 146 0.88 -10.36 -4.11
N THR A 147 0.02 -11.13 -4.77
CA THR A 147 -0.10 -11.12 -6.23
C THR A 147 -0.66 -9.83 -6.83
N GLY A 148 -1.45 -9.07 -6.07
CA GLY A 148 -2.15 -7.89 -6.58
C GLY A 148 -3.16 -8.19 -7.68
N SER A 149 -3.54 -9.46 -7.92
CA SER A 149 -4.39 -9.87 -9.05
C SER A 149 -5.76 -9.18 -9.05
N GLU A 150 -6.22 -8.66 -7.90
CA GLU A 150 -7.41 -7.83 -7.81
C GLU A 150 -7.34 -6.50 -8.59
N VAL A 151 -6.17 -6.12 -9.11
CA VAL A 151 -5.93 -4.90 -9.89
C VAL A 151 -5.04 -5.12 -11.11
N THR A 152 -4.91 -6.36 -11.60
CA THR A 152 -4.15 -6.66 -12.81
C THR A 152 -5.05 -7.01 -13.97
N LYS A 153 -4.59 -6.69 -15.18
CA LYS A 153 -5.22 -7.07 -16.45
C LYS A 153 -4.90 -8.50 -16.90
N VAL A 154 -4.08 -9.23 -16.13
CA VAL A 154 -3.56 -10.55 -16.50
C VAL A 154 -4.18 -11.63 -15.62
N ALA A 155 -4.34 -12.81 -16.20
CA ALA A 155 -4.64 -14.06 -15.51
C ALA A 155 -3.83 -15.20 -16.12
N VAL A 156 -3.42 -16.17 -15.30
CA VAL A 156 -2.63 -17.32 -15.76
C VAL A 156 -3.32 -18.63 -15.35
N ILE A 157 -3.57 -19.50 -16.33
CA ILE A 157 -4.22 -20.80 -16.13
C ILE A 157 -3.25 -21.92 -16.54
N ALA A 158 -3.10 -22.93 -15.71
CA ALA A 158 -2.27 -24.09 -16.02
C ALA A 158 -2.97 -25.01 -17.04
N ASP A 159 -2.18 -25.54 -17.97
CA ASP A 159 -2.53 -26.63 -18.89
C ASP A 159 -1.68 -27.86 -18.55
N PRO A 160 -2.15 -28.74 -17.64
CA PRO A 160 -1.38 -29.89 -17.19
C PRO A 160 -1.09 -30.91 -18.30
N ASP A 161 -1.92 -30.95 -19.35
CA ASP A 161 -1.77 -31.93 -20.44
C ASP A 161 -0.59 -31.57 -21.35
N ASN A 162 -0.25 -30.28 -21.43
CA ASN A 162 0.86 -29.76 -22.24
C ASN A 162 2.03 -29.22 -21.41
N ASP A 163 1.96 -29.30 -20.08
CA ASP A 163 2.96 -28.77 -19.13
C ASP A 163 3.30 -27.28 -19.35
N VAL A 164 2.29 -26.49 -19.71
CA VAL A 164 2.43 -25.04 -19.96
C VAL A 164 1.44 -24.23 -19.13
N LYS A 165 1.70 -22.93 -19.03
CA LYS A 165 0.77 -21.95 -18.48
C LYS A 165 0.24 -21.07 -19.60
N LEU A 166 -1.08 -20.95 -19.68
CA LEU A 166 -1.79 -20.15 -20.67
C LEU A 166 -2.00 -18.73 -20.13
N PRO A 167 -1.39 -17.69 -20.72
CA PRO A 167 -1.59 -16.31 -20.32
C PRO A 167 -2.86 -15.74 -20.98
N PHE A 168 -3.62 -14.98 -20.20
CA PHE A 168 -4.78 -14.21 -20.66
C PHE A 168 -4.59 -12.77 -20.22
N ALA A 169 -4.76 -11.80 -21.13
CA ALA A 169 -4.68 -10.38 -20.80
C ALA A 169 -5.87 -9.63 -21.39
N GLU A 170 -6.62 -8.93 -20.53
CA GLU A 170 -7.75 -8.10 -20.92
C GLU A 170 -7.95 -6.90 -20.00
N ASP A 171 -8.28 -5.74 -20.58
CA ASP A 171 -8.64 -4.56 -19.80
C ASP A 171 -9.86 -4.81 -18.91
N GLN A 172 -10.82 -5.61 -19.40
CA GLN A 172 -12.04 -5.96 -18.69
C GLN A 172 -11.82 -6.98 -17.55
N PHE A 173 -10.60 -7.51 -17.36
CA PHE A 173 -10.27 -8.33 -16.18
C PHE A 173 -10.13 -7.52 -14.90
N LEU A 174 -9.94 -6.21 -15.01
CA LEU A 174 -9.97 -5.32 -13.86
C LEU A 174 -11.38 -5.35 -13.25
N PRO A 175 -11.53 -5.72 -11.97
CA PRO A 175 -12.84 -5.85 -11.38
C PRO A 175 -13.47 -4.47 -11.19
N TYR A 176 -14.80 -4.45 -11.14
CA TYR A 176 -15.55 -3.24 -10.80
C TYR A 176 -15.18 -2.75 -9.39
N LEU A 177 -14.96 -3.68 -8.47
CA LEU A 177 -14.68 -3.38 -7.06
C LEU A 177 -13.70 -4.41 -6.47
N ALA A 178 -12.62 -3.92 -5.87
CA ALA A 178 -11.74 -4.67 -4.98
C ALA A 178 -12.00 -4.26 -3.52
N ILE A 179 -12.19 -5.24 -2.64
CA ILE A 179 -12.47 -5.04 -1.21
C ILE A 179 -11.33 -5.60 -0.39
N LEU A 180 -10.56 -4.71 0.24
CA LEU A 180 -9.46 -5.05 1.12
C LEU A 180 -9.94 -5.04 2.57
N ASP A 181 -10.09 -6.22 3.15
CA ASP A 181 -10.38 -6.40 4.57
C ASP A 181 -9.27 -7.27 5.20
N PRO A 182 -8.47 -6.75 6.14
CA PRO A 182 -7.39 -7.51 6.75
C PRO A 182 -7.87 -8.73 7.54
N ASN A 183 -9.15 -8.81 7.93
CA ASN A 183 -9.69 -10.04 8.53
C ASN A 183 -9.67 -11.23 7.57
N MET A 184 -9.60 -10.98 6.26
CA MET A 184 -9.57 -12.01 5.22
C MET A 184 -8.18 -12.60 5.00
N THR A 185 -7.14 -12.05 5.63
CA THR A 185 -5.74 -12.51 5.49
C THR A 185 -5.15 -13.11 6.77
N VAL A 186 -5.86 -12.99 7.91
CA VAL A 186 -5.40 -13.48 9.22
C VAL A 186 -5.12 -15.00 9.22
N SER A 187 -5.89 -15.78 8.44
CA SER A 187 -5.73 -17.23 8.35
C SER A 187 -4.48 -17.69 7.61
N MET A 188 -3.74 -16.78 6.96
CA MET A 188 -2.51 -17.12 6.25
C MET A 188 -1.43 -17.59 7.23
N PRO A 189 -0.83 -18.78 7.01
CA PRO A 189 0.35 -19.21 7.75
C PRO A 189 1.51 -18.20 7.62
N GLY A 190 2.39 -18.15 8.61
CA GLY A 190 3.54 -17.24 8.62
C GLY A 190 4.43 -17.39 7.38
N LYS A 191 4.75 -18.63 6.98
CA LYS A 191 5.56 -18.92 5.77
C LYS A 191 4.90 -18.41 4.49
N LEU A 192 3.57 -18.54 4.36
CA LEU A 192 2.84 -18.02 3.21
C LEU A 192 2.81 -16.49 3.24
N THR A 193 2.61 -15.89 4.41
CA THR A 193 2.65 -14.42 4.62
C THR A 193 4.00 -13.84 4.20
N ALA A 194 5.10 -14.51 4.57
CA ALA A 194 6.46 -14.10 4.19
C ALA A 194 6.67 -14.21 2.67
N ALA A 195 6.35 -15.36 2.08
CA ALA A 195 6.55 -15.59 0.64
C ALA A 195 5.72 -14.62 -0.22
N THR A 196 4.44 -14.44 0.08
CA THR A 196 3.60 -13.51 -0.69
C THR A 196 3.94 -12.04 -0.40
N GLY A 197 4.38 -11.72 0.82
CA GLY A 197 4.82 -10.37 1.15
C GLY A 197 6.09 -9.98 0.39
N MET A 198 7.04 -10.91 0.25
CA MET A 198 8.24 -10.70 -0.56
C MET A 198 7.93 -10.62 -2.05
N ASP A 199 6.96 -11.39 -2.54
CA ASP A 199 6.42 -11.29 -3.89
C ASP A 199 5.93 -9.87 -4.20
N ALA A 200 5.07 -9.31 -3.33
CA ALA A 200 4.60 -7.93 -3.44
C ALA A 200 5.74 -6.90 -3.36
N LEU A 201 6.77 -7.16 -2.55
CA LEU A 201 7.94 -6.28 -2.47
C LEU A 201 8.75 -6.31 -3.77
N THR A 202 8.93 -7.49 -4.36
CA THR A 202 9.56 -7.67 -5.67
C THR A 202 8.78 -6.93 -6.75
N HIS A 203 7.45 -7.09 -6.82
CA HIS A 203 6.61 -6.33 -7.75
C HIS A 203 6.88 -4.83 -7.68
N ALA A 204 6.90 -4.26 -6.47
CA ALA A 204 7.13 -2.83 -6.29
C ALA A 204 8.57 -2.41 -6.66
N ILE A 205 9.58 -3.20 -6.30
CA ILE A 205 10.97 -2.89 -6.61
C ILE A 205 11.22 -2.97 -8.11
N GLU A 206 10.76 -4.03 -8.78
CA GLU A 206 10.95 -4.18 -10.22
C GLU A 206 10.23 -3.10 -11.01
N ALA A 207 8.94 -2.83 -10.70
CA ALA A 207 8.21 -1.73 -11.32
C ALA A 207 8.90 -0.36 -11.13
N TYR A 208 9.56 -0.14 -9.98
CA TYR A 208 10.31 1.08 -9.71
C TYR A 208 11.72 1.12 -10.29
N VAL A 209 12.24 0.07 -10.91
CA VAL A 209 13.55 0.18 -11.61
C VAL A 209 13.41 0.01 -13.11
N ASP A 210 12.28 -0.54 -13.54
CA ASP A 210 11.90 -0.90 -14.90
C ASP A 210 12.20 0.15 -15.99
N LYS A 211 12.34 -0.32 -17.23
CA LYS A 211 12.41 0.52 -18.43
C LYS A 211 11.10 1.29 -18.67
N GLU A 212 9.95 0.69 -18.39
CA GLU A 212 8.59 1.24 -18.59
C GLU A 212 8.06 1.97 -17.35
N TRP A 213 8.96 2.58 -16.57
CA TRP A 213 8.59 3.35 -15.40
C TRP A 213 7.74 4.57 -15.73
N SER A 214 6.89 4.98 -14.79
CA SER A 214 6.10 6.20 -14.91
C SER A 214 6.02 6.93 -13.56
N PRO A 215 5.83 8.25 -13.53
CA PRO A 215 5.69 8.98 -12.25
C PRO A 215 4.56 8.45 -11.35
N ALA A 216 3.49 7.93 -11.95
CA ALA A 216 2.36 7.37 -11.23
C ALA A 216 2.70 6.00 -10.62
N SER A 217 3.25 5.08 -11.42
CA SER A 217 3.70 3.77 -10.93
C SER A 217 4.81 3.93 -9.87
N ASP A 218 5.69 4.91 -10.04
CA ASP A 218 6.76 5.23 -9.09
C ASP A 218 6.25 5.61 -7.70
N ALA A 219 5.28 6.54 -7.65
CA ALA A 219 4.68 6.97 -6.39
C ALA A 219 4.00 5.80 -5.66
N LEU A 220 3.34 4.92 -6.42
CA LEU A 220 2.67 3.73 -5.90
C LEU A 220 3.68 2.70 -5.41
N ALA A 221 4.73 2.43 -6.19
CA ALA A 221 5.77 1.46 -5.88
C ALA A 221 6.58 1.86 -4.63
N LEU A 222 7.02 3.12 -4.52
CA LEU A 222 7.75 3.60 -3.33
C LEU A 222 6.88 3.53 -2.07
N HIS A 223 5.59 3.85 -2.17
CA HIS A 223 4.69 3.72 -1.03
C HIS A 223 4.42 2.24 -0.68
N ALA A 224 4.30 1.37 -1.68
CA ALA A 224 4.20 -0.07 -1.48
C ALA A 224 5.44 -0.61 -0.74
N ILE A 225 6.65 -0.26 -1.18
CA ILE A 225 7.92 -0.62 -0.52
C ILE A 225 7.90 -0.17 0.95
N THR A 226 7.48 1.07 1.21
CA THR A 226 7.39 1.62 2.57
C THR A 226 6.44 0.80 3.46
N LEU A 227 5.23 0.51 2.96
CA LEU A 227 4.23 -0.25 3.71
C LEU A 227 4.66 -1.70 3.94
N ILE A 228 5.14 -2.38 2.90
CA ILE A 228 5.49 -3.81 2.95
C ILE A 228 6.72 -4.02 3.83
N SER A 229 7.83 -3.33 3.55
CA SER A 229 9.08 -3.50 4.30
C SER A 229 8.94 -3.12 5.78
N GLY A 230 8.06 -2.17 6.09
CA GLY A 230 7.78 -1.77 7.47
C GLY A 230 6.85 -2.69 8.23
N ASN A 231 6.10 -3.60 7.58
CA ASN A 231 5.05 -4.38 8.26
C ASN A 231 5.15 -5.90 8.07
N ILE A 232 5.94 -6.40 7.11
CA ILE A 232 6.01 -7.84 6.80
C ILE A 232 6.49 -8.69 7.98
N LEU A 233 7.48 -8.23 8.74
CA LEU A 233 7.99 -8.93 9.94
C LEU A 233 6.91 -9.01 11.03
N GLN A 234 6.21 -7.90 11.27
CA GLN A 234 5.13 -7.82 12.25
C GLN A 234 3.94 -8.70 11.85
N ALA A 235 3.56 -8.71 10.57
CA ALA A 235 2.49 -9.57 10.06
C ALA A 235 2.82 -11.07 10.19
N CYS A 236 4.09 -11.45 10.08
CA CYS A 236 4.55 -12.82 10.30
C CYS A 236 4.63 -13.18 11.80
N ALA A 237 5.14 -12.28 12.64
CA ALA A 237 5.34 -12.52 14.07
C ALA A 237 4.03 -12.45 14.88
N LYS A 238 3.09 -11.58 14.49
CA LYS A 238 1.77 -11.41 15.12
C LYS A 238 0.65 -11.51 14.07
N PRO A 239 0.23 -12.74 13.70
CA PRO A 239 -0.75 -12.97 12.63
C PRO A 239 -2.10 -12.24 12.77
N ASN A 240 -2.50 -11.90 14.01
CA ASN A 240 -3.74 -11.20 14.33
C ASN A 240 -3.60 -9.66 14.38
N ASP A 241 -2.41 -9.12 14.09
CA ASP A 241 -2.21 -7.66 13.99
C ASP A 241 -2.86 -7.13 12.72
N LEU A 242 -4.10 -6.65 12.86
CA LEU A 242 -4.90 -6.16 11.73
C LEU A 242 -4.31 -4.92 11.07
N GLN A 243 -3.49 -4.12 11.77
CA GLN A 243 -2.82 -2.97 11.17
C GLN A 243 -1.68 -3.44 10.26
N ALA A 244 -0.84 -4.37 10.74
CA ALA A 244 0.22 -4.94 9.92
C ALA A 244 -0.36 -5.72 8.71
N ARG A 245 -1.42 -6.51 8.93
CA ARG A 245 -2.14 -7.21 7.85
C ARG A 245 -2.74 -6.23 6.83
N GLY A 246 -3.34 -5.14 7.31
CA GLY A 246 -3.92 -4.10 6.47
C GLY A 246 -2.86 -3.36 5.65
N ALA A 247 -1.73 -3.01 6.27
CA ALA A 247 -0.60 -2.38 5.59
C ALA A 247 0.00 -3.30 4.51
N MET A 248 0.14 -4.60 4.79
CA MET A 248 0.57 -5.58 3.79
C MET A 248 -0.42 -5.69 2.62
N GLN A 249 -1.73 -5.72 2.90
CA GLN A 249 -2.76 -5.83 1.87
C GLN A 249 -2.82 -4.58 0.99
N VAL A 250 -2.76 -3.38 1.58
CA VAL A 250 -2.69 -2.11 0.83
C VAL A 250 -1.37 -2.01 0.07
N GLY A 251 -0.25 -2.40 0.68
CA GLY A 251 1.06 -2.43 0.01
C GLY A 251 1.06 -3.35 -1.21
N SER A 252 0.51 -4.56 -1.09
CA SER A 252 0.35 -5.50 -2.20
C SER A 252 -0.55 -4.95 -3.31
N PHE A 253 -1.65 -4.29 -2.96
CA PHE A 253 -2.50 -3.62 -3.94
C PHE A 253 -1.72 -2.53 -4.69
N LEU A 254 -1.00 -1.66 -3.98
CA LEU A 254 -0.22 -0.58 -4.60
C LEU A 254 0.88 -1.13 -5.51
N ALA A 255 1.57 -2.18 -5.08
CA ALA A 255 2.53 -2.91 -5.91
C ALA A 255 1.86 -3.48 -7.16
N GLY A 256 0.67 -4.09 -7.00
CA GLY A 256 -0.19 -4.58 -8.06
C GLY A 256 -0.51 -3.55 -9.13
N VAL A 257 -0.96 -2.36 -8.70
CA VAL A 257 -1.23 -1.24 -9.62
C VAL A 257 0.05 -0.77 -10.30
N ALA A 258 1.17 -0.69 -9.58
CA ALA A 258 2.44 -0.23 -10.14
C ALA A 258 2.96 -1.17 -11.24
N PHE A 259 3.07 -2.47 -10.97
CA PHE A 259 3.59 -3.43 -11.95
C PHE A 259 2.60 -3.70 -13.09
N SER A 260 1.28 -3.53 -12.88
CA SER A 260 0.32 -3.62 -13.99
C SER A 260 0.48 -2.49 -15.02
N HIS A 261 1.24 -1.43 -14.70
CA HIS A 261 1.56 -0.34 -15.62
C HIS A 261 3.02 -0.36 -16.10
N SER A 262 3.96 -0.69 -15.20
CA SER A 262 5.40 -0.67 -15.49
C SER A 262 6.04 -2.05 -15.62
N MET A 263 5.23 -3.11 -15.68
CA MET A 263 5.67 -4.51 -15.77
C MET A 263 6.61 -4.94 -14.62
N VAL A 264 7.25 -6.09 -14.81
CA VAL A 264 8.21 -6.73 -13.91
C VAL A 264 9.45 -7.15 -14.70
N GLY A 265 10.52 -7.56 -14.03
CA GLY A 265 11.83 -7.76 -14.63
C GLY A 265 12.42 -9.16 -14.47
N MET A 266 13.76 -9.19 -14.43
CA MET A 266 14.55 -10.42 -14.41
C MET A 266 14.29 -11.29 -13.17
N VAL A 267 13.85 -10.73 -12.03
CA VAL A 267 13.49 -11.54 -10.85
C VAL A 267 12.32 -12.45 -11.19
N HIS A 268 11.25 -11.89 -11.75
CA HIS A 268 10.08 -12.67 -12.17
C HIS A 268 10.40 -13.68 -13.26
N GLY A 269 11.19 -13.31 -14.27
CA GLY A 269 11.57 -14.24 -15.34
C GLY A 269 12.32 -15.48 -14.81
N ILE A 270 13.28 -15.29 -13.89
CA ILE A 270 13.97 -16.41 -13.23
C ILE A 270 12.99 -17.19 -12.34
N ALA A 271 12.14 -16.51 -11.57
CA ALA A 271 11.20 -17.14 -10.66
C ALA A 271 10.13 -17.99 -11.38
N HIS A 272 9.65 -17.55 -12.55
CA HIS A 272 8.74 -18.33 -13.39
C HIS A 272 9.41 -19.62 -13.88
N ALA A 273 10.65 -19.53 -14.37
CA ALA A 273 11.40 -20.69 -14.83
C ALA A 273 11.68 -21.69 -13.70
N LEU A 274 12.10 -21.21 -12.51
CA LEU A 274 12.28 -22.06 -11.33
C LEU A 274 10.97 -22.72 -10.89
N GLY A 275 9.85 -22.00 -10.96
CA GLY A 275 8.53 -22.54 -10.64
C GLY A 275 8.04 -23.58 -11.66
N GLY A 276 8.37 -23.41 -12.94
CA GLY A 276 8.04 -24.39 -13.99
C GLY A 276 8.87 -25.67 -13.87
N VAL A 277 10.19 -25.54 -13.81
CA VAL A 277 11.12 -26.69 -13.88
C VAL A 277 11.27 -27.43 -12.55
N TYR A 278 11.29 -26.69 -11.44
CA TYR A 278 11.60 -27.20 -10.10
C TYR A 278 10.43 -27.09 -9.12
N HIS A 279 9.29 -26.56 -9.54
CA HIS A 279 8.09 -26.38 -8.70
C HIS A 279 8.36 -25.56 -7.43
N ILE A 280 9.35 -24.67 -7.47
CA ILE A 280 9.62 -23.75 -6.36
C ILE A 280 8.44 -22.79 -6.22
N PRO A 281 7.87 -22.60 -5.01
CA PRO A 281 6.78 -21.65 -4.80
C PRO A 281 7.18 -20.24 -5.27
N HIS A 282 6.31 -19.60 -6.07
CA HIS A 282 6.60 -18.34 -6.75
C HIS A 282 7.19 -17.25 -5.84
N GLY A 283 6.49 -16.89 -4.76
CA GLY A 283 6.97 -15.86 -3.83
C GLY A 283 8.28 -16.22 -3.11
N LEU A 284 8.58 -17.51 -2.94
CA LEU A 284 9.87 -17.96 -2.40
C LEU A 284 10.99 -17.76 -3.45
N ALA A 285 10.75 -18.15 -4.71
CA ALA A 285 11.71 -17.94 -5.79
C ALA A 285 12.01 -16.44 -5.96
N ASN A 286 10.97 -15.59 -5.98
CA ASN A 286 11.11 -14.13 -6.01
C ASN A 286 11.94 -13.60 -4.82
N ALA A 287 11.64 -14.04 -3.59
CA ALA A 287 12.39 -13.62 -2.41
C ALA A 287 13.88 -13.96 -2.49
N LEU A 288 14.22 -15.17 -2.96
CA LEU A 288 15.60 -15.66 -3.04
C LEU A 288 16.41 -14.97 -4.14
N VAL A 289 15.80 -14.71 -5.30
CA VAL A 289 16.45 -14.13 -6.49
C VAL A 289 16.61 -12.62 -6.38
N LEU A 290 15.63 -11.92 -5.79
CA LEU A 290 15.56 -10.46 -5.72
C LEU A 290 16.90 -9.76 -5.37
N PRO A 291 17.58 -10.06 -4.25
CA PRO A 291 18.78 -9.31 -3.88
C PRO A 291 19.94 -9.48 -4.87
N GLU A 292 20.01 -10.62 -5.57
CA GLU A 292 21.09 -10.87 -6.53
C GLU A 292 20.83 -10.17 -7.87
N VAL A 293 19.57 -10.11 -8.31
CA VAL A 293 19.18 -9.27 -9.46
C VAL A 293 19.31 -7.78 -9.16
N MET A 294 18.95 -7.34 -7.95
CA MET A 294 19.19 -5.93 -7.55
C MET A 294 20.68 -5.58 -7.60
N ALA A 295 21.56 -6.50 -7.18
CA ALA A 295 23.00 -6.30 -7.27
C ALA A 295 23.49 -6.24 -8.72
N TYR A 296 22.96 -7.09 -9.61
CA TYR A 296 23.25 -7.07 -11.05
C TYR A 296 22.82 -5.75 -11.69
N ASN A 297 21.60 -5.28 -11.39
CA ASN A 297 21.02 -4.05 -11.96
C ASN A 297 21.55 -2.74 -11.34
N LEU A 298 22.33 -2.82 -10.24
CA LEU A 298 22.63 -1.67 -9.36
C LEU A 298 23.22 -0.48 -10.12
N GLU A 299 24.24 -0.72 -10.94
CA GLU A 299 24.99 0.35 -11.63
C GLU A 299 24.13 1.06 -12.69
N ALA A 300 23.11 0.41 -13.24
CA ALA A 300 22.21 1.01 -14.23
C ALA A 300 21.11 1.91 -13.61
N ARG A 301 20.86 1.80 -12.30
CA ARG A 301 19.73 2.45 -11.60
C ARG A 301 20.10 2.90 -10.18
N ILE A 302 21.33 3.38 -9.95
CA ILE A 302 21.84 3.79 -8.63
C ILE A 302 20.86 4.70 -7.89
N ASP A 303 20.37 5.76 -8.54
CA ASP A 303 19.49 6.74 -7.90
C ASP A 303 18.18 6.11 -7.42
N ARG A 304 17.60 5.21 -8.23
CA ARG A 304 16.33 4.55 -7.91
C ARG A 304 16.52 3.53 -6.78
N TYR A 305 17.62 2.78 -6.78
CA TYR A 305 17.95 1.90 -5.65
C TYR A 305 18.25 2.68 -4.35
N ALA A 306 18.80 3.89 -4.44
CA ALA A 306 18.94 4.78 -3.30
C ALA A 306 17.56 5.22 -2.74
N ASP A 307 16.60 5.53 -3.61
CA ASP A 307 15.23 5.85 -3.19
C ASP A 307 14.53 4.66 -2.54
N ILE A 308 14.75 3.44 -3.07
CA ILE A 308 14.28 2.20 -2.43
C ILE A 308 14.85 2.08 -1.02
N ALA A 309 16.14 2.36 -0.83
CA ALA A 309 16.77 2.35 0.49
C ALA A 309 16.06 3.30 1.47
N LEU A 310 15.76 4.52 1.03
CA LEU A 310 15.02 5.52 1.81
C LEU A 310 13.60 5.05 2.13
N ALA A 311 12.89 4.48 1.15
CA ALA A 311 11.54 3.93 1.34
C ALA A 311 11.52 2.76 2.33
N MET A 312 12.59 1.97 2.39
CA MET A 312 12.78 0.92 3.40
C MET A 312 13.23 1.45 4.79
N GLY A 313 13.28 2.78 4.96
CA GLY A 313 13.61 3.44 6.22
C GLY A 313 15.10 3.59 6.51
N ILE A 314 15.97 3.34 5.53
CA ILE A 314 17.42 3.52 5.71
C ILE A 314 17.75 5.01 5.59
N SER A 315 18.33 5.59 6.63
CA SER A 315 18.66 7.01 6.67
C SER A 315 20.10 7.28 6.23
N PHE A 316 20.28 8.19 5.27
CA PHE A 316 21.59 8.68 4.82
C PHE A 316 21.65 10.21 4.94
N PRO A 317 22.84 10.81 5.19
CA PRO A 317 23.01 12.26 5.09
C PRO A 317 22.74 12.72 3.64
N GLN A 318 21.72 13.55 3.42
CA GLN A 318 21.47 14.16 2.11
C GLN A 318 22.48 15.29 1.87
N VAL A 319 23.36 15.16 0.87
CA VAL A 319 24.21 16.26 0.42
C VAL A 319 23.42 17.06 -0.60
N ILE A 320 22.74 18.11 -0.14
CA ILE A 320 21.93 18.96 -1.00
C ILE A 320 22.86 19.75 -1.94
N GLY A 321 23.01 19.25 -3.19
CA GLY A 321 23.76 19.92 -4.26
C GLY A 321 23.11 21.20 -4.79
N GLN A 322 21.92 21.57 -4.31
CA GLN A 322 21.21 22.78 -4.72
C GLN A 322 20.68 23.56 -3.51
N SER A 323 21.55 24.28 -2.81
CA SER A 323 21.14 25.43 -1.99
C SER A 323 22.34 26.31 -1.67
N ARG A 324 22.46 27.43 -2.40
CA ARG A 324 23.31 28.58 -2.04
C ARG A 324 22.99 29.18 -0.65
N SER A 325 21.97 28.69 0.06
CA SER A 325 21.52 29.20 1.35
C SER A 325 21.97 28.40 2.58
N LEU A 326 22.57 27.21 2.45
CA LEU A 326 22.92 26.37 3.61
C LEU A 326 24.32 26.64 4.20
N LEU A 327 25.09 27.58 3.65
CA LEU A 327 26.42 27.94 4.16
C LEU A 327 26.42 28.80 5.44
N ARG A 328 25.30 28.96 6.15
CA ARG A 328 25.23 29.86 7.32
C ARG A 328 24.71 29.29 8.64
N SER A 329 24.55 27.97 8.78
CA SER A 329 24.20 27.39 10.08
C SER A 329 25.09 26.21 10.43
N SER A 330 25.93 26.46 11.43
CA SER A 330 26.65 25.54 12.32
C SER A 330 26.23 24.06 12.29
N ARG A 331 26.69 23.34 11.26
CA ARG A 331 26.76 21.86 11.17
C ARG A 331 28.02 21.39 10.43
N LEU A 332 29.12 22.13 10.56
CA LEU A 332 30.40 21.79 9.92
C LEU A 332 31.16 20.64 10.62
N ASP A 333 30.80 20.28 11.85
CA ASP A 333 31.49 19.23 12.60
C ASP A 333 31.23 17.81 12.08
N ILE A 334 30.08 17.55 11.45
CA ILE A 334 29.76 16.21 10.91
C ILE A 334 30.54 15.96 9.61
N PHE A 335 30.72 16.99 8.78
CA PHE A 335 31.50 16.88 7.54
C PHE A 335 32.99 16.66 7.81
N SER A 336 33.55 17.28 8.87
CA SER A 336 34.95 17.06 9.24
C SER A 336 35.28 15.63 9.68
N LYS A 337 34.31 14.91 10.26
CA LYS A 337 34.48 13.52 10.71
C LYS A 337 34.32 12.50 9.58
N ILE A 338 33.57 12.82 8.54
CA ILE A 338 33.37 11.95 7.37
C ILE A 338 34.44 12.23 6.29
N ALA A 339 34.88 13.49 6.16
CA ALA A 339 35.91 13.93 5.21
C ALA A 339 37.32 13.95 5.83
N GLY A 340 37.68 12.94 6.62
CA GLY A 340 39.03 12.74 7.15
C GLY A 340 40.12 12.47 6.09
N LEU A 341 39.89 12.80 4.82
CA LEU A 341 40.86 12.77 3.74
C LEU A 341 40.80 14.11 2.99
N SER A 342 41.87 14.90 3.16
CA SER A 342 42.23 16.17 2.50
C SER A 342 41.45 17.45 2.88
N ASP A 343 41.98 18.09 3.93
CA ASP A 343 42.29 19.52 4.00
C ASP A 343 41.14 20.55 4.15
N VAL A 344 40.68 20.66 5.39
CA VAL A 344 39.68 21.65 5.85
C VAL A 344 40.19 23.09 5.78
N ASP A 345 41.51 23.32 5.78
CA ASP A 345 42.08 24.67 5.75
C ASP A 345 41.93 25.35 4.37
N SER A 346 41.84 24.55 3.30
CA SER A 346 41.56 25.01 1.94
C SER A 346 40.20 25.73 1.78
N LEU A 347 39.23 25.44 2.65
CA LEU A 347 37.89 26.03 2.61
C LEU A 347 37.82 27.43 3.24
N LYS A 348 38.75 27.77 4.15
CA LYS A 348 38.80 29.10 4.78
C LYS A 348 39.31 30.19 3.83
N GLU A 349 40.28 29.87 2.97
CA GLU A 349 40.80 30.81 1.96
C GLU A 349 39.75 31.17 0.88
N LEU A 350 38.77 30.30 0.64
CA LEU A 350 37.75 30.44 -0.41
C LEU A 350 36.74 31.56 -0.13
N VAL A 351 36.65 32.03 1.12
CA VAL A 351 35.73 33.11 1.53
C VAL A 351 36.34 34.51 1.30
N THR A 352 37.65 34.61 1.04
CA THR A 352 38.35 35.90 1.07
C THR A 352 38.89 36.42 -0.27
N THR A 353 38.76 35.70 -1.39
CA THR A 353 39.49 36.11 -2.62
C THR A 353 38.65 36.09 -3.89
N SER A 354 38.46 37.28 -4.46
CA SER A 354 37.75 37.56 -5.72
C SER A 354 38.70 37.45 -6.93
N SER A 355 39.09 36.24 -7.35
CA SER A 355 39.92 36.07 -8.56
C SER A 355 39.50 34.86 -9.41
N HIS A 356 39.92 34.83 -10.67
CA HIS A 356 39.60 33.78 -11.65
C HIS A 356 39.98 32.36 -11.19
N GLN A 357 40.92 32.20 -10.25
CA GLN A 357 41.23 30.92 -9.61
C GLN A 357 40.08 30.38 -8.74
N ALA A 358 39.23 31.26 -8.21
CA ALA A 358 38.04 30.87 -7.45
C ALA A 358 37.02 30.12 -8.33
N ARG A 359 36.92 30.42 -9.63
CA ARG A 359 36.02 29.69 -10.55
C ARG A 359 36.47 28.24 -10.79
N ASN A 360 37.77 27.99 -10.96
CA ASN A 360 38.31 26.63 -11.08
C ASN A 360 38.26 25.86 -9.74
N LYS A 361 38.51 26.51 -8.60
CA LYS A 361 38.30 25.86 -7.29
C LYS A 361 36.81 25.59 -7.03
N LEU A 362 35.90 26.47 -7.47
CA LEU A 362 34.45 26.24 -7.36
C LEU A 362 33.99 25.05 -8.21
N SER A 363 34.53 24.87 -9.42
CA SER A 363 34.22 23.68 -10.23
C SER A 363 34.80 22.40 -9.62
N THR A 364 35.97 22.46 -8.96
CA THR A 364 36.50 21.33 -8.19
C THR A 364 35.67 21.02 -6.94
N VAL A 365 35.20 22.05 -6.21
CA VAL A 365 34.31 21.87 -5.04
C VAL A 365 32.93 21.36 -5.46
N ILE A 366 32.36 21.88 -6.54
CA ILE A 366 31.09 21.40 -7.13
C ILE A 366 31.27 19.96 -7.66
N GLY A 367 32.40 19.67 -8.30
CA GLY A 367 32.76 18.31 -8.73
C GLY A 367 32.92 17.35 -7.55
N ASN A 368 33.56 17.78 -6.47
CA ASN A 368 33.70 17.00 -5.24
C ASN A 368 32.33 16.80 -4.54
N LEU A 369 31.44 17.80 -4.54
CA LEU A 369 30.08 17.67 -4.00
C LEU A 369 29.22 16.73 -4.85
N GLY A 370 29.30 16.80 -6.18
CA GLY A 370 28.65 15.85 -7.08
C GLY A 370 29.17 14.43 -6.89
N PHE A 371 30.49 14.26 -6.76
CA PHE A 371 31.12 12.99 -6.45
C PHE A 371 30.66 12.41 -5.11
N ILE A 372 30.54 13.25 -4.06
CA ILE A 372 30.04 12.83 -2.76
C ILE A 372 28.56 12.41 -2.86
N ASP A 373 27.71 13.15 -3.58
CA ASP A 373 26.29 12.77 -3.77
C ASP A 373 26.16 11.43 -4.49
N THR A 374 26.89 11.23 -5.60
CA THR A 374 26.92 9.95 -6.32
C THR A 374 27.44 8.81 -5.43
N TRP A 375 28.47 9.06 -4.62
CA TRP A 375 28.99 8.07 -3.68
C TRP A 375 27.96 7.71 -2.61
N VAL A 376 27.31 8.70 -1.98
CA VAL A 376 26.27 8.49 -0.96
C VAL A 376 25.10 7.69 -1.54
N ARG A 377 24.63 8.04 -2.74
CA ARG A 377 23.56 7.33 -3.43
C ARG A 377 23.95 5.89 -3.76
N ARG A 378 25.18 5.65 -4.19
CA ARG A 378 25.69 4.28 -4.41
C ARG A 378 25.75 3.47 -3.13
N GLN A 379 26.17 4.07 -2.00
CA GLN A 379 26.10 3.39 -0.69
C GLN A 379 24.67 3.09 -0.27
N ALA A 380 23.73 4.01 -0.53
CA ALA A 380 22.32 3.79 -0.27
C ALA A 380 21.75 2.63 -1.10
N ALA A 381 22.06 2.59 -2.39
CA ALA A 381 21.70 1.50 -3.28
C ALA A 381 22.23 0.13 -2.78
N LEU A 382 23.51 0.07 -2.40
CA LEU A 382 24.11 -1.14 -1.82
C LEU A 382 23.42 -1.56 -0.51
N ALA A 383 23.05 -0.59 0.33
CA ALA A 383 22.34 -0.87 1.57
C ALA A 383 20.92 -1.40 1.34
N ALA A 384 20.22 -0.97 0.27
CA ALA A 384 18.93 -1.55 -0.11
C ALA A 384 19.06 -3.05 -0.41
N VAL A 385 20.06 -3.44 -1.20
CA VAL A 385 20.36 -4.85 -1.50
C VAL A 385 20.58 -5.65 -0.21
N GLU A 386 21.42 -5.13 0.69
CA GLU A 386 21.72 -5.84 1.94
C GLU A 386 20.52 -5.87 2.90
N LYS A 387 19.68 -4.84 2.89
CA LYS A 387 18.44 -4.82 3.68
C LYS A 387 17.47 -5.91 3.24
N ILE A 388 17.34 -6.17 1.93
CA ILE A 388 16.53 -7.28 1.41
C ILE A 388 17.09 -8.64 1.87
N ARG A 389 18.41 -8.83 1.84
CA ARG A 389 19.03 -10.07 2.36
C ARG A 389 18.77 -10.25 3.86
N CYS A 390 18.96 -9.19 4.65
CA CYS A 390 18.66 -9.21 6.09
C CYS A 390 17.18 -9.54 6.33
N LEU A 391 16.27 -8.94 5.55
CA LEU A 391 14.84 -9.19 5.63
C LEU A 391 14.52 -10.67 5.37
N ASN A 392 15.10 -11.27 4.33
CA ASN A 392 14.95 -12.71 4.06
C ASN A 392 15.43 -13.56 5.25
N GLN A 393 16.60 -13.25 5.84
CA GLN A 393 17.12 -13.96 7.02
C GLN A 393 16.22 -13.82 8.25
N GLN A 394 15.61 -12.65 8.46
CA GLN A 394 14.64 -12.39 9.53
C GLN A 394 13.33 -13.15 9.31
N LEU A 395 12.82 -13.18 8.08
CA LEU A 395 11.64 -13.96 7.72
C LEU A 395 11.90 -15.46 7.88
N ALA A 396 13.08 -15.96 7.50
CA ALA A 396 13.47 -17.34 7.73
C ALA A 396 13.54 -17.68 9.23
N TYR A 397 14.04 -16.77 10.07
CA TYR A 397 14.06 -16.95 11.52
C TYR A 397 12.63 -17.12 12.08
N LEU A 398 11.72 -16.25 11.67
CA LEU A 398 10.32 -16.24 12.14
C LEU A 398 9.49 -17.41 11.59
N THR A 399 9.70 -17.79 10.32
CA THR A 399 8.74 -18.62 9.58
C THR A 399 9.31 -19.96 9.09
N LYS A 400 10.63 -20.17 9.25
CA LYS A 400 11.36 -21.32 8.67
C LYS A 400 11.26 -21.39 7.15
N MET A 401 11.08 -20.24 6.50
CA MET A 401 11.21 -20.12 5.05
C MET A 401 12.67 -20.43 4.64
N PRO A 402 12.89 -21.20 3.56
CA PRO A 402 14.23 -21.47 3.03
C PRO A 402 14.99 -20.19 2.65
N LEU A 403 16.33 -20.25 2.71
CA LEU A 403 17.23 -19.13 2.36
C LEU A 403 18.08 -19.37 1.11
N ASN A 404 17.92 -20.53 0.48
CA ASN A 404 18.59 -20.91 -0.75
C ASN A 404 17.74 -21.96 -1.50
N LEU A 405 18.05 -22.22 -2.77
CA LEU A 405 17.25 -23.14 -3.59
C LEU A 405 17.42 -24.61 -3.16
N LYS A 406 18.58 -24.97 -2.61
CA LYS A 406 18.85 -26.32 -2.12
C LYS A 406 17.90 -26.70 -0.98
N ASP A 407 17.76 -25.83 0.02
CA ASP A 407 16.84 -25.96 1.15
C ASP A 407 15.38 -25.77 0.72
N ALA A 408 15.14 -25.16 -0.44
CA ALA A 408 13.81 -25.02 -1.05
C ALA A 408 13.33 -26.29 -1.78
N GLY A 409 14.18 -27.31 -1.92
CA GLY A 409 13.83 -28.62 -2.48
C GLY A 409 14.59 -29.03 -3.74
N ILE A 410 15.55 -28.23 -4.23
CA ILE A 410 16.38 -28.62 -5.37
C ILE A 410 17.52 -29.55 -4.90
N SER A 411 17.33 -30.86 -5.07
CA SER A 411 18.30 -31.88 -4.63
C SER A 411 19.23 -32.42 -5.72
N ASP A 412 18.97 -32.11 -6.99
CA ASP A 412 19.71 -32.61 -8.16
C ASP A 412 20.96 -31.79 -8.51
N ASN A 413 21.46 -30.98 -7.57
CA ASN A 413 22.62 -30.11 -7.77
C ASN A 413 22.54 -29.25 -9.06
N LEU A 414 21.33 -28.76 -9.38
CA LEU A 414 21.06 -27.90 -10.54
C LEU A 414 21.30 -28.58 -11.90
N GLU A 415 21.06 -29.89 -12.02
CA GLU A 415 21.16 -30.62 -13.29
C GLU A 415 20.36 -29.97 -14.45
N LYS A 416 19.24 -29.29 -14.15
CA LYS A 416 18.39 -28.61 -15.14
C LYS A 416 18.65 -27.11 -15.27
N ILE A 417 19.78 -26.59 -14.78
CA ILE A 417 20.06 -25.14 -14.83
C ILE A 417 20.01 -24.55 -16.24
N GLU A 418 20.51 -25.30 -17.23
CA GLU A 418 20.50 -24.86 -18.62
C GLU A 418 19.06 -24.71 -19.15
N GLN A 419 18.16 -25.63 -18.76
CA GLN A 419 16.74 -25.56 -19.08
C GLN A 419 16.09 -24.35 -18.39
N VAL A 420 16.37 -24.13 -17.10
CA VAL A 420 15.85 -22.97 -16.36
C VAL A 420 16.30 -21.67 -17.01
N ALA A 421 17.58 -21.55 -17.37
CA ALA A 421 18.12 -20.35 -18.00
C ALA A 421 17.47 -20.10 -19.37
N THR A 422 17.27 -21.13 -20.19
CA THR A 422 16.58 -21.00 -21.48
C THR A 422 15.15 -20.51 -21.30
N ILE A 423 14.36 -21.14 -20.42
CA ILE A 423 12.97 -20.74 -20.14
C ILE A 423 12.92 -19.31 -19.59
N ALA A 424 13.84 -18.95 -18.69
CA ALA A 424 13.90 -17.61 -18.12
C ALA A 424 14.17 -16.56 -19.22
N MET A 425 15.08 -16.83 -20.15
CA MET A 425 15.41 -15.92 -21.25
C MET A 425 14.26 -15.76 -22.27
N GLU A 426 13.35 -16.74 -22.35
CA GLU A 426 12.15 -16.69 -23.20
C GLU A 426 10.96 -15.98 -22.51
N ASP A 427 11.09 -15.66 -21.22
CA ASP A 427 10.03 -14.99 -20.47
C ASP A 427 9.93 -13.50 -20.83
N GLY A 428 8.71 -13.05 -21.14
CA GLY A 428 8.45 -11.65 -21.50
C GLY A 428 8.84 -10.63 -20.44
N ALA A 429 8.92 -11.01 -19.16
CA ALA A 429 9.40 -10.15 -18.08
C ALA A 429 10.87 -9.70 -18.29
N MET A 430 11.69 -10.48 -19.00
CA MET A 430 13.09 -10.12 -19.24
C MET A 430 13.27 -8.83 -20.06
N LEU A 431 12.30 -8.51 -20.93
CA LEU A 431 12.37 -7.38 -21.85
C LEU A 431 12.40 -6.03 -21.13
N TYR A 432 11.75 -5.95 -19.98
CA TYR A 432 11.52 -4.73 -19.21
C TYR A 432 12.64 -4.45 -18.19
N ASN A 433 13.51 -5.45 -17.95
CA ASN A 433 14.61 -5.32 -16.99
C ASN A 433 15.54 -4.14 -17.35
N PRO A 434 16.05 -3.37 -16.37
CA PRO A 434 16.81 -2.14 -16.63
C PRO A 434 18.09 -2.34 -17.44
N ILE A 435 18.71 -3.51 -17.27
CA ILE A 435 19.85 -4.00 -18.05
C ILE A 435 19.34 -5.16 -18.90
N GLU A 436 19.77 -5.24 -20.16
CA GLU A 436 19.46 -6.41 -20.97
C GLU A 436 19.97 -7.68 -20.26
N PRO A 437 19.10 -8.66 -19.94
CA PRO A 437 19.55 -9.87 -19.26
C PRO A 437 20.46 -10.70 -20.17
N GLU A 438 21.59 -11.15 -19.62
CA GLU A 438 22.46 -12.11 -20.30
C GLU A 438 22.24 -13.52 -19.72
N ARG A 439 22.22 -14.52 -20.60
CA ARG A 439 21.99 -15.92 -20.20
C ARG A 439 23.00 -16.41 -19.16
N ASP A 440 24.27 -16.06 -19.33
CA ASP A 440 25.33 -16.44 -18.39
C ASP A 440 25.13 -15.75 -17.02
N ALA A 441 24.66 -14.50 -17.01
CA ALA A 441 24.32 -13.80 -15.76
C ALA A 441 23.15 -14.47 -15.04
N VAL A 442 22.12 -14.93 -15.76
CA VAL A 442 21.01 -15.71 -15.19
C VAL A 442 21.53 -16.98 -14.50
N ILE A 443 22.41 -17.73 -15.18
CA ILE A 443 23.02 -18.96 -14.65
C ILE A 443 23.82 -18.67 -13.38
N GLU A 444 24.66 -17.64 -13.39
CA GLU A 444 25.48 -17.27 -12.23
C GLU A 444 24.63 -16.82 -11.04
N ILE A 445 23.54 -16.09 -11.28
CA ILE A 445 22.56 -15.74 -10.23
C ILE A 445 21.94 -17.01 -9.64
N ILE A 446 21.47 -17.95 -10.46
CA ILE A 446 20.87 -19.21 -9.98
C ILE A 446 21.87 -20.01 -9.13
N LYS A 447 23.12 -20.16 -9.59
CA LYS A 447 24.18 -20.85 -8.82
C LYS A 447 24.44 -20.16 -7.48
N LYS A 448 24.51 -18.83 -7.46
CA LYS A 448 24.75 -18.06 -6.24
C LYS A 448 23.63 -18.23 -5.23
N VAL A 449 22.39 -18.28 -5.69
CA VAL A 449 21.20 -18.46 -4.84
C VAL A 449 21.03 -19.93 -4.40
N TYR A 450 21.57 -20.89 -5.13
CA TYR A 450 21.42 -22.33 -4.83
C TYR A 450 22.09 -22.78 -3.53
N ASP A 451 23.35 -22.41 -3.29
CA ASP A 451 24.11 -22.80 -2.09
C ASP A 451 24.44 -21.57 -1.21
N ALA A 452 23.58 -20.54 -1.23
CA ALA A 452 23.80 -19.34 -0.43
C ALA A 452 23.88 -19.67 1.07
N LYS A 453 25.05 -19.42 1.67
CA LYS A 453 25.33 -19.69 3.10
C LYS A 453 25.03 -18.45 3.94
N ARG A 454 23.75 -18.21 4.20
CA ARG A 454 23.29 -17.14 5.11
C ARG A 454 22.45 -17.76 6.24
N PRO A 455 22.85 -17.63 7.51
CA PRO A 455 22.06 -18.15 8.62
C PRO A 455 20.81 -17.27 8.85
N PRO A 456 19.71 -17.82 9.40
CA PRO A 456 18.59 -17.02 9.87
C PRO A 456 19.05 -15.93 10.86
N LEU A 457 18.47 -14.75 10.76
CA LEU A 457 18.82 -13.58 11.58
C LEU A 457 17.73 -13.37 12.65
N PRO A 458 18.04 -13.39 13.95
CA PRO A 458 17.05 -13.13 14.99
C PRO A 458 16.37 -11.77 14.84
N VAL A 459 15.10 -11.70 15.21
CA VAL A 459 14.28 -10.49 15.13
C VAL A 459 14.16 -9.84 16.51
N SER A 460 14.57 -8.57 16.62
CA SER A 460 14.48 -7.78 17.85
C SER A 460 13.09 -7.16 18.03
N LYS A 461 12.86 -6.51 19.19
CA LYS A 461 11.64 -5.73 19.40
C LYS A 461 11.62 -4.45 18.56
N GLU A 462 12.77 -3.87 18.24
CA GLU A 462 12.85 -2.72 17.34
C GLU A 462 12.45 -3.10 15.91
N ASP A 463 12.86 -4.27 15.42
CA ASP A 463 12.55 -4.77 14.07
C ASP A 463 11.04 -4.98 13.84
N LEU A 464 10.28 -5.21 14.91
CA LEU A 464 8.83 -5.43 14.87
C LEU A 464 8.02 -4.13 14.96
N ARG A 465 8.68 -2.97 15.08
CA ARG A 465 7.98 -1.68 15.03
C ARG A 465 7.71 -1.32 13.57
N PRO A 466 6.48 -0.88 13.23
CA PRO A 466 6.23 -0.31 11.92
C PRO A 466 7.24 0.80 11.63
N LEU A 467 7.77 0.85 10.41
CA LEU A 467 8.50 2.03 9.94
C LEU A 467 7.65 3.25 10.27
N ALA A 468 8.27 4.26 10.90
CA ALA A 468 7.62 5.53 11.20
C ALA A 468 7.27 6.22 9.88
N THR A 469 6.18 5.77 9.25
CA THR A 469 5.44 6.61 8.34
C THR A 469 5.07 7.84 9.14
N ALA A 470 5.19 9.03 8.56
CA ALA A 470 4.63 10.24 9.13
C ALA A 470 3.11 10.07 9.22
N GLN A 471 2.64 9.25 10.16
CA GLN A 471 1.26 9.14 10.52
C GLN A 471 0.92 10.44 11.22
N PRO A 472 -0.18 11.12 10.86
CA PRO A 472 -0.83 11.97 11.82
C PRO A 472 -1.15 11.06 13.01
N ASP A 473 -0.63 11.43 14.17
CA ASP A 473 -0.80 10.73 15.43
C ASP A 473 -2.26 10.26 15.60
N THR A 474 -2.50 8.96 15.39
CA THR A 474 -3.82 8.31 15.55
C THR A 474 -4.00 7.74 16.96
N SER A 475 -3.16 8.15 17.92
CA SER A 475 -3.08 7.59 19.26
C SER A 475 -4.23 7.94 20.21
N VAL A 476 -5.42 8.29 19.71
CA VAL A 476 -6.55 8.54 20.62
C VAL A 476 -7.85 7.99 20.07
N THR A 477 -8.15 6.75 20.46
CA THR A 477 -9.51 6.23 20.47
C THR A 477 -10.00 6.22 21.92
N ASN A 478 -11.26 6.62 22.13
CA ASN A 478 -11.91 6.76 23.44
C ASN A 478 -11.28 7.81 24.38
N VAL A 479 -11.02 9.02 23.87
CA VAL A 479 -10.58 10.17 24.70
C VAL A 479 -11.59 10.43 25.82
N PHE A 480 -12.87 10.45 25.46
CA PHE A 480 -13.97 10.75 26.36
C PHE A 480 -14.60 9.44 26.84
N LYS A 481 -14.53 9.19 28.15
CA LYS A 481 -15.07 7.97 28.76
C LYS A 481 -16.59 7.85 28.59
N ASP A 482 -17.29 8.97 28.69
CA ASP A 482 -18.74 9.05 28.59
C ASP A 482 -19.18 10.45 28.12
N ALA A 483 -20.47 10.61 27.83
CA ALA A 483 -21.03 11.88 27.36
C ALA A 483 -20.88 13.00 28.41
N LYS A 484 -20.84 12.65 29.71
CA LYS A 484 -20.69 13.62 30.79
C LYS A 484 -19.32 14.29 30.74
N MET A 485 -18.25 13.49 30.63
CA MET A 485 -16.89 13.99 30.46
C MET A 485 -16.74 14.83 29.19
N LEU A 486 -17.40 14.43 28.09
CA LEU A 486 -17.41 15.19 26.86
C LEU A 486 -18.04 16.57 27.04
N TYR A 487 -19.21 16.65 27.69
CA TYR A 487 -19.86 17.92 27.96
C TYR A 487 -19.01 18.81 28.88
N GLU A 488 -18.49 18.27 29.98
CA GLU A 488 -17.62 19.01 30.92
C GLU A 488 -16.40 19.63 30.22
N ILE A 489 -15.81 18.93 29.26
CA ILE A 489 -14.62 19.43 28.55
C ILE A 489 -15.01 20.39 27.41
N LEU A 490 -15.90 19.98 26.51
CA LEU A 490 -16.16 20.74 25.28
C LEU A 490 -17.05 21.96 25.52
N VAL A 491 -18.04 21.89 26.42
CA VAL A 491 -18.90 23.05 26.72
C VAL A 491 -18.09 24.14 27.40
N GLU A 492 -17.29 23.78 28.41
CA GLU A 492 -16.41 24.75 29.07
C GLU A 492 -15.35 25.32 28.14
N PHE A 493 -14.79 24.50 27.24
CA PHE A 493 -13.89 25.01 26.23
C PHE A 493 -14.58 25.99 25.28
N TYR A 494 -15.82 25.71 24.87
CA TYR A 494 -16.59 26.65 24.05
C TYR A 494 -16.91 27.93 24.80
N GLU A 495 -17.21 27.88 26.10
CA GLU A 495 -17.38 29.07 26.94
C GLU A 495 -16.08 29.88 27.03
N LEU A 496 -14.93 29.21 27.08
CA LEU A 496 -13.63 29.87 26.97
C LEU A 496 -13.46 30.57 25.62
N LEU A 497 -13.85 29.92 24.50
CA LEU A 497 -13.78 30.55 23.17
C LEU A 497 -14.73 31.74 23.05
N LYS A 498 -15.94 31.64 23.60
CA LYS A 498 -16.93 32.72 23.66
C LYS A 498 -16.40 33.93 24.40
N ASN A 499 -15.71 33.73 25.52
CA ASN A 499 -15.17 34.82 26.35
C ASN A 499 -13.77 35.28 25.91
N ASN A 500 -13.17 34.64 24.90
CA ASN A 500 -11.87 35.03 24.39
C ASN A 500 -11.98 36.33 23.56
N PRO A 501 -11.17 37.37 23.85
CA PRO A 501 -11.30 38.68 23.21
C PRO A 501 -10.99 38.68 21.70
N GLU A 502 -10.24 37.70 21.20
CA GLU A 502 -9.90 37.59 19.78
C GLU A 502 -10.92 36.74 18.99
N ILE A 503 -11.49 35.71 19.63
CA ILE A 503 -12.33 34.70 18.98
C ILE A 503 -13.82 35.01 19.19
N GLY A 504 -14.24 35.32 20.42
CA GLY A 504 -15.63 35.51 20.81
C GLY A 504 -16.40 36.51 19.94
N PRO A 505 -15.90 37.76 19.79
CA PRO A 505 -16.55 38.76 18.95
C PRO A 505 -16.69 38.34 17.49
N LYS A 506 -15.68 37.64 16.93
CA LYS A 506 -15.70 37.15 15.54
C LYS A 506 -16.69 35.99 15.36
N LEU A 507 -16.85 35.15 16.37
CA LEU A 507 -17.87 34.10 16.37
C LEU A 507 -19.28 34.69 16.46
N ALA A 508 -19.50 35.69 17.32
CA ALA A 508 -20.79 36.40 17.40
C ALA A 508 -21.14 37.09 16.07
N GLN A 509 -20.18 37.78 15.45
CA GLN A 509 -20.38 38.43 14.15
C GLN A 509 -20.65 37.45 12.99
N SER A 510 -20.41 36.14 13.17
CA SER A 510 -20.68 35.18 12.12
C SER A 510 -22.17 35.00 11.84
N ASN A 511 -23.04 35.29 12.82
CA ASN A 511 -24.49 35.11 12.74
C ASN A 511 -24.89 33.68 12.30
N LEU A 512 -24.18 32.68 12.82
CA LEU A 512 -24.36 31.26 12.49
C LEU A 512 -24.85 30.45 13.68
N CYS A 513 -25.84 29.58 13.44
CA CYS A 513 -26.20 28.51 14.36
C CYS A 513 -25.64 27.18 13.86
N VAL A 514 -24.68 26.61 14.59
CA VAL A 514 -24.00 25.36 14.24
C VAL A 514 -24.25 24.30 15.32
N GLN A 515 -24.80 23.16 14.93
CA GLN A 515 -25.03 22.03 15.82
C GLN A 515 -23.99 20.93 15.57
N PHE A 516 -23.30 20.52 16.62
CA PHE A 516 -22.37 19.39 16.63
C PHE A 516 -23.05 18.16 17.21
N ARG A 517 -23.08 17.07 16.45
CA ARG A 517 -23.56 15.75 16.86
C ARG A 517 -22.38 14.79 16.95
N TYR A 518 -21.98 14.48 18.18
CA TYR A 518 -20.88 13.57 18.45
C TYR A 518 -21.36 12.12 18.51
N LYS A 519 -20.47 11.21 18.11
CA LYS A 519 -20.59 9.76 18.27
C LYS A 519 -19.44 9.25 19.10
N ASN A 520 -19.71 8.25 19.94
CA ASN A 520 -18.73 7.55 20.77
C ASN A 520 -17.88 8.48 21.65
N PRO A 521 -18.45 9.07 22.73
CA PRO A 521 -19.83 8.94 23.22
C PRO A 521 -20.81 9.84 22.45
N SER A 522 -22.11 9.55 22.54
CA SER A 522 -23.13 10.37 21.88
C SER A 522 -23.42 11.63 22.68
N ALA A 523 -23.30 12.78 22.03
CA ALA A 523 -23.59 14.08 22.63
C ALA A 523 -24.03 15.08 21.54
N VAL A 524 -24.80 16.09 21.93
CA VAL A 524 -25.25 17.18 21.05
C VAL A 524 -24.91 18.50 21.71
N ILE A 525 -24.12 19.34 21.03
CA ILE A 525 -23.81 20.70 21.47
C ILE A 525 -24.14 21.66 20.34
N THR A 526 -24.92 22.70 20.63
CA THR A 526 -25.28 23.74 19.65
C THR A 526 -24.61 25.04 20.04
N ILE A 527 -23.93 25.68 19.09
CA ILE A 527 -23.41 27.04 19.22
C ILE A 527 -24.31 27.94 18.38
N ASP A 528 -25.04 28.82 19.04
CA ASP A 528 -25.99 29.72 18.41
C ASP A 528 -25.50 31.18 18.53
N ALA A 529 -25.07 31.74 17.39
CA ALA A 529 -24.64 33.13 17.26
C ALA A 529 -25.70 34.00 16.57
N THR A 530 -26.95 33.53 16.45
CA THR A 530 -27.99 34.25 15.68
C THR A 530 -28.75 35.32 16.45
N GLY A 531 -28.66 35.30 17.79
CA GLY A 531 -29.24 36.31 18.66
C GLY A 531 -28.25 37.38 19.10
N ASP A 532 -28.68 38.25 20.02
CA ASP A 532 -27.86 39.34 20.57
C ASP A 532 -26.59 38.84 21.28
N ASP A 533 -26.65 37.63 21.84
CA ASP A 533 -25.55 36.97 22.56
C ASP A 533 -25.24 35.59 21.97
N LEU A 534 -23.95 35.24 21.94
CA LEU A 534 -23.48 33.89 21.61
C LEU A 534 -23.89 32.90 22.70
N LYS A 535 -24.66 31.86 22.34
CA LYS A 535 -25.15 30.83 23.27
C LYS A 535 -24.52 29.48 22.97
N ILE A 536 -24.17 28.74 24.03
CA ILE A 536 -23.71 27.36 23.96
C ILE A 536 -24.74 26.50 24.67
N ILE A 537 -25.38 25.61 23.92
CA ILE A 537 -26.53 24.84 24.36
C ILE A 537 -26.17 23.36 24.36
N GLN A 538 -26.34 22.72 25.51
CA GLN A 538 -26.13 21.29 25.70
C GLN A 538 -27.45 20.54 25.50
N GLY A 539 -27.45 19.51 24.65
CA GLY A 539 -28.59 18.62 24.46
C GLY A 539 -29.58 19.09 23.40
N GLU A 540 -30.88 19.01 23.72
CA GLU A 540 -31.96 19.39 22.81
C GLU A 540 -31.90 20.88 22.47
N PHE A 541 -32.23 21.20 21.22
CA PHE A 541 -32.22 22.55 20.68
C PHE A 541 -33.52 22.76 19.90
N ASP A 542 -34.34 23.69 20.37
CA ASP A 542 -35.68 23.95 19.84
C ASP A 542 -35.69 24.81 18.56
N GLY A 543 -34.51 25.22 18.07
CA GLY A 543 -34.34 25.96 16.82
C GLY A 543 -33.90 25.09 15.64
N GLU A 544 -33.83 25.70 14.44
CA GLU A 544 -33.26 25.05 13.26
C GLU A 544 -31.79 25.47 13.07
N PRO A 545 -30.81 24.56 13.25
CA PRO A 545 -29.42 24.89 13.00
C PRO A 545 -29.16 25.05 11.49
N GLU A 546 -28.47 26.13 11.11
CA GLU A 546 -28.08 26.36 9.71
C GLU A 546 -27.12 25.28 9.20
N VAL A 547 -26.28 24.73 10.10
CA VAL A 547 -25.39 23.61 9.80
C VAL A 547 -25.38 22.59 10.94
N VAL A 548 -25.52 21.32 10.59
CA VAL A 548 -25.32 20.18 11.50
C VAL A 548 -24.07 19.42 11.09
N LEU A 549 -23.07 19.35 11.97
CA LEU A 549 -21.87 18.53 11.81
C LEU A 549 -21.95 17.28 12.67
N THR A 550 -21.90 16.10 12.05
CA THR A 550 -21.87 14.80 12.73
C THR A 550 -20.48 14.18 12.64
N MET A 551 -19.85 13.87 13.77
CA MET A 551 -18.46 13.37 13.83
C MET A 551 -18.23 12.46 15.04
N ASN A 552 -17.10 11.74 15.09
CA ASN A 552 -16.67 11.07 16.31
C ASN A 552 -16.13 12.12 17.32
N ALA A 553 -16.37 11.93 18.62
CA ALA A 553 -15.85 12.81 19.66
C ALA A 553 -14.32 12.92 19.65
N ASP A 554 -13.62 11.82 19.42
CA ASP A 554 -12.15 11.78 19.32
C ASP A 554 -11.63 12.62 18.14
N PHE A 555 -12.39 12.66 17.04
CA PHE A 555 -12.06 13.54 15.92
C PHE A 555 -12.12 15.02 16.33
N ALA A 556 -13.14 15.41 17.08
CA ALA A 556 -13.25 16.78 17.58
C ALA A 556 -12.10 17.12 18.54
N HIS A 557 -11.69 16.19 19.38
CA HIS A 557 -10.53 16.34 20.24
C HIS A 557 -9.24 16.59 19.45
N ALA A 558 -8.98 15.78 18.42
CA ALA A 558 -7.82 15.96 17.53
C ALA A 558 -7.90 17.26 16.70
N PHE A 559 -9.10 17.67 16.30
CA PHE A 559 -9.34 18.94 15.62
C PHE A 559 -8.93 20.14 16.49
N TRP A 560 -9.34 20.15 17.76
CA TRP A 560 -8.97 21.23 18.68
C TRP A 560 -7.49 21.23 19.08
N HIS A 561 -6.75 20.14 18.84
CA HIS A 561 -5.29 20.12 18.92
C HIS A 561 -4.59 20.59 17.62
N GLY A 562 -5.34 20.96 16.58
CA GLY A 562 -4.80 21.26 15.26
C GLY A 562 -4.22 20.05 14.52
N LYS A 563 -4.47 18.83 15.01
CA LYS A 563 -3.97 17.56 14.45
C LYS A 563 -4.95 16.94 13.44
N ALA A 564 -6.17 17.47 13.33
CA ALA A 564 -7.16 17.05 12.35
C ALA A 564 -7.67 18.22 11.49
N ASN A 565 -7.89 17.97 10.19
CA ASN A 565 -8.37 18.95 9.23
C ASN A 565 -9.83 18.69 8.86
N LEU A 566 -10.73 19.64 9.16
CA LEU A 566 -12.17 19.50 8.91
C LEU A 566 -12.50 19.32 7.41
N VAL A 567 -11.82 20.02 6.51
CA VAL A 567 -12.05 19.91 5.06
C VAL A 567 -11.67 18.52 4.56
N SER A 568 -10.50 18.02 4.95
CA SER A 568 -10.07 16.65 4.63
C SER A 568 -10.98 15.59 5.26
N ALA A 569 -11.54 15.85 6.44
CA ALA A 569 -12.43 14.90 7.11
C ALA A 569 -13.81 14.83 6.44
N LEU A 570 -14.29 15.94 5.86
CA LEU A 570 -15.50 15.97 5.03
C LEU A 570 -15.32 15.15 3.74
N THR A 571 -14.18 15.29 3.05
CA THR A 571 -13.89 14.50 1.83
C THR A 571 -13.75 13.01 2.12
N ARG A 572 -13.17 12.65 3.28
CA ARG A 572 -13.03 11.27 3.75
C ARG A 572 -14.29 10.70 4.43
N ARG A 573 -15.39 11.46 4.48
CA ARG A 573 -16.66 11.11 5.15
C ARG A 573 -16.52 10.76 6.65
N GLN A 574 -15.45 11.21 7.29
CA GLN A 574 -15.24 11.10 8.74
C GLN A 574 -16.10 12.10 9.51
N VAL A 575 -16.38 13.25 8.89
CA VAL A 575 -17.41 14.22 9.32
C VAL A 575 -18.52 14.23 8.27
N LYS A 576 -19.77 14.19 8.71
CA LYS A 576 -20.93 14.44 7.84
C LYS A 576 -21.49 15.81 8.15
N ALA A 577 -21.64 16.65 7.14
CA ALA A 577 -22.28 17.96 7.29
C ALA A 577 -23.63 17.98 6.57
N LYS A 578 -24.63 18.61 7.19
CA LYS A 578 -25.94 18.90 6.59
C LYS A 578 -26.22 20.39 6.76
N GLY A 579 -26.71 21.07 5.71
CA GLY A 579 -26.94 22.52 5.72
C GLY A 579 -25.88 23.31 4.93
N ASN A 580 -25.69 24.59 5.28
CA ASN A 580 -24.80 25.52 4.57
C ASN A 580 -23.30 25.36 4.90
N VAL A 581 -22.72 24.21 4.52
CA VAL A 581 -21.32 23.83 4.81
C VAL A 581 -20.27 24.91 4.44
N PRO A 582 -20.36 25.61 3.29
CA PRO A 582 -19.39 26.64 2.94
C PRO A 582 -19.24 27.76 3.98
N LYS A 583 -20.32 28.15 4.68
CA LYS A 583 -20.24 29.16 5.74
C LYS A 583 -19.46 28.65 6.96
N THR A 584 -19.60 27.38 7.35
CA THR A 584 -18.81 26.79 8.45
C THR A 584 -17.33 26.71 8.10
N ILE A 585 -16.96 26.46 6.83
CA ILE A 585 -15.56 26.46 6.39
C ILE A 585 -14.92 27.85 6.56
N LYS A 586 -15.69 28.93 6.36
CA LYS A 586 -15.22 30.31 6.56
C LYS A 586 -14.91 30.64 8.03
N LEU A 587 -15.37 29.83 8.99
CA LEU A 587 -15.03 29.99 10.41
C LEU A 587 -13.67 29.38 10.77
N LEU A 588 -13.10 28.49 9.95
CA LEU A 588 -11.84 27.80 10.28
C LEU A 588 -10.67 28.77 10.56
N PRO A 589 -10.48 29.87 9.79
CA PRO A 589 -9.46 30.86 10.12
C PRO A 589 -9.68 31.55 11.47
N ILE A 590 -10.95 31.79 11.85
CA ILE A 590 -11.33 32.40 13.14
C ILE A 590 -11.00 31.45 14.30
N LEU A 591 -11.18 30.15 14.09
CA LEU A 591 -10.92 29.13 15.10
C LEU A 591 -9.44 28.75 15.22
N LYS A 592 -8.59 29.08 14.24
CA LYS A 592 -7.16 28.67 14.25
C LYS A 592 -6.41 29.00 15.55
N PRO A 593 -6.60 30.16 16.24
CA PRO A 593 -5.96 30.43 17.52
C PRO A 593 -6.36 29.45 18.63
N SER A 594 -7.53 28.81 18.54
CA SER A 594 -8.00 27.85 19.54
C SER A 594 -7.13 26.58 19.62
N TYR A 595 -6.37 26.26 18.56
CA TYR A 595 -5.50 25.09 18.53
C TYR A 595 -4.36 25.16 19.55
N ALA A 596 -3.94 26.38 19.92
CA ALA A 596 -2.99 26.59 21.00
C ALA A 596 -3.68 26.71 22.37
N LEU A 597 -4.94 27.17 22.39
CA LEU A 597 -5.71 27.35 23.62
C LEU A 597 -6.20 26.02 24.21
N TYR A 598 -6.61 25.07 23.38
CA TYR A 598 -7.18 23.80 23.85
C TYR A 598 -6.19 22.94 24.66
N PRO A 599 -4.94 22.71 24.22
CA PRO A 599 -3.94 22.00 25.03
C PRO A 599 -3.66 22.69 26.36
N LYS A 600 -3.60 24.03 26.35
CA LYS A 600 -3.39 24.83 27.55
C LYS A 600 -4.57 24.71 28.51
N PHE A 601 -5.80 24.81 28.01
CA PHE A 601 -7.04 24.62 28.78
C PHE A 601 -7.07 23.24 29.46
N LEU A 602 -6.75 22.17 28.72
CA LEU A 602 -6.68 20.83 29.30
C LEU A 602 -5.59 20.72 30.38
N ALA A 603 -4.43 21.34 30.16
CA ALA A 603 -3.34 21.33 31.13
C ALA A 603 -3.70 22.08 32.43
N ASP A 604 -4.37 23.24 32.30
CA ASP A 604 -4.82 24.07 33.43
C ASP A 604 -5.94 23.37 34.23
N LYS A 605 -6.76 22.55 33.56
CA LYS A 605 -7.78 21.66 34.17
C LYS A 605 -7.21 20.41 34.86
N GLY A 606 -5.89 20.19 34.84
CA GLY A 606 -5.27 18.96 35.35
C GLY A 606 -5.45 17.74 34.44
N LEU A 607 -5.96 17.92 33.22
CA LEU A 607 -6.19 16.88 32.21
C LEU A 607 -5.01 16.74 31.24
N ARG A 608 -3.77 16.90 31.74
CA ARG A 608 -2.55 16.81 30.90
C ARG A 608 -2.41 15.50 30.15
N HIS A 609 -2.98 14.42 30.67
CA HIS A 609 -3.00 13.10 30.03
C HIS A 609 -3.86 13.06 28.75
N LEU A 610 -4.71 14.06 28.52
CA LEU A 610 -5.49 14.23 27.28
C LEU A 610 -4.83 15.20 26.29
N VAL A 611 -3.65 15.74 26.59
CA VAL A 611 -2.95 16.64 25.67
C VAL A 611 -2.20 15.81 24.63
N MET A 612 -2.56 15.96 23.36
CA MET A 612 -1.89 15.27 22.25
C MET A 612 -0.51 15.89 21.99
N THR A 613 0.54 15.07 21.93
CA THR A 613 1.93 15.48 21.64
C THR A 613 2.16 15.73 20.15
#